data_AF-A0A7V7C0L3-F1
#
_entry.id   AF-A0A7V7C0L3-F1
#
_cell.length_a   1.000
_cell.length_b   1.000
_cell.length_c   1.000
_cell.angle_alpha   90.00
_cell.angle_beta   90.00
_cell.angle_gamma   90.00
#
_symmetry.space_group_name_H-M   'P 1'
#
loop_
_entity.id
_entity.type
_entity.pdbx_description
1 polymer ?
#
loop_
_entity_poly.entity_id
_entity_poly.type
_entity_poly.pdbx_seq_one_letter_code
_entity_poly.pdbx_strand_id
1 'polypeptide(L)'
;RFPLTTIGLSVVSAKAGQLDAADHYLAMAERSARKEDTALAGDLRVVRILLSLYTDRQVSSADLSALEDDLMNRQDMELIHRALALNMLCYNSLTRGALDRALHYGQLAIHAFRNGNADFGAMHLYTHIGQAAYFNGDCFGAAEAYDQLIAEAQRNIGKGSDLDAVGQVLNAELLSMNGNEEAAGEALGWALPHLERHDTWFDLLAAGFMAEQRILLLKGDQVTAHASIDRVHAVARRRSFDRLVRLAEGARATLLLASGDVDQAVRYAEITGLGQRMIRSDKANNLANHARGTVPALLWTRIFLALGDPVAARDVFEHLMTTQAQKPNVPRSIELALVEIDLLVAEGRSHEAAARLGDIVLSSSLTDYGAILRIEGAAFLARLRKLASEQAVSEIILRRLGQVLGEHWFDGKNLLPGDFSQGKEADDLLTRKERRVVELLSVGLSNKEIGRKLDMSDNTVKFHLRNIYSKFNVGTRLAAVNVARNRGVLAER
;
A
#
# COMPACT_ATOMS: atom_id res chain seq x y z
N ARG A 1 5.64 -34.49 -28.38
CA ARG A 1 5.78 -33.06 -28.00
C ARG A 1 6.05 -33.04 -26.49
N PHE A 2 6.91 -32.16 -26.00
CA PHE A 2 7.29 -32.06 -24.58
C PHE A 2 6.58 -30.86 -23.93
N PRO A 3 5.31 -31.01 -23.50
CA PRO A 3 4.49 -29.89 -23.03
C PRO A 3 5.10 -29.22 -21.79
N LEU A 4 5.62 -29.99 -20.83
CA LEU A 4 6.25 -29.45 -19.62
C LEU A 4 7.50 -28.61 -19.92
N THR A 5 8.34 -29.04 -20.86
CA THR A 5 9.49 -28.24 -21.32
C THR A 5 9.05 -26.94 -21.96
N THR A 6 7.95 -26.98 -22.73
CA THR A 6 7.40 -25.79 -23.39
C THR A 6 6.84 -24.79 -22.37
N ILE A 7 6.17 -25.29 -21.33
CA ILE A 7 5.73 -24.48 -20.18
C ILE A 7 6.93 -23.86 -19.45
N GLY A 8 8.00 -24.62 -19.23
CA GLY A 8 9.23 -24.11 -18.62
C GLY A 8 9.86 -22.97 -19.42
N LEU A 9 9.93 -23.10 -20.75
CA LEU A 9 10.41 -22.04 -21.64
C LEU A 9 9.55 -20.78 -21.57
N SER A 10 8.23 -20.93 -21.42
CA SER A 10 7.33 -19.79 -21.23
C SER A 10 7.69 -19.00 -19.97
N VAL A 11 7.84 -19.68 -18.83
CA VAL A 11 8.17 -19.03 -17.54
C VAL A 11 9.53 -18.36 -17.58
N VAL A 12 10.56 -19.02 -18.12
CA VAL A 12 11.91 -18.45 -18.23
C VAL A 12 11.91 -17.22 -19.14
N SER A 13 11.20 -17.26 -20.27
CA SER A 13 11.08 -16.12 -21.17
C SER A 13 10.41 -14.93 -20.48
N ALA A 14 9.38 -15.17 -19.66
CA ALA A 14 8.71 -14.11 -18.91
C ALA A 14 9.64 -13.43 -17.90
N LYS A 15 10.39 -14.22 -17.12
CA LYS A 15 11.39 -13.71 -16.15
C LYS A 15 12.52 -12.92 -16.83
N ALA A 16 12.89 -13.31 -18.05
CA ALA A 16 13.85 -12.58 -18.87
C ALA A 16 13.27 -11.31 -19.53
N GLY A 17 11.98 -11.00 -19.31
CA GLY A 17 11.29 -9.86 -19.92
C GLY A 17 10.91 -10.06 -21.39
N GLN A 18 11.01 -11.29 -21.91
CA GLN A 18 10.65 -11.66 -23.29
C GLN A 18 9.18 -12.11 -23.35
N LEU A 19 8.26 -11.16 -23.13
CA LEU A 19 6.83 -11.45 -22.93
C LEU A 19 6.16 -12.09 -24.16
N ASP A 20 6.50 -11.65 -25.38
CA ASP A 20 5.94 -12.25 -26.61
C ASP A 20 6.37 -13.72 -26.78
N ALA A 21 7.62 -14.04 -26.45
CA ALA A 21 8.12 -15.40 -26.45
C ALA A 21 7.43 -16.25 -25.37
N ALA A 22 7.20 -15.67 -24.19
CA ALA A 22 6.49 -16.33 -23.10
C ALA A 22 5.05 -16.71 -23.49
N ASP A 23 4.30 -15.78 -24.08
CA ASP A 23 2.94 -15.99 -24.60
C ASP A 23 2.93 -17.04 -25.73
N HIS A 24 3.91 -16.98 -26.63
CA HIS A 24 4.06 -17.96 -27.72
C HIS A 24 4.23 -19.39 -27.19
N TYR A 25 5.14 -19.60 -26.24
CA TYR A 25 5.39 -20.91 -25.65
C TYR A 25 4.20 -21.42 -24.85
N LEU A 26 3.51 -20.57 -24.09
CA LEU A 26 2.28 -20.97 -23.39
C LEU A 26 1.22 -21.46 -24.40
N ALA A 27 0.95 -20.68 -25.45
CA ALA A 27 -0.03 -21.06 -26.47
C ALA A 27 0.34 -22.38 -27.19
N MET A 28 1.64 -22.65 -27.38
CA MET A 28 2.11 -23.94 -27.90
C MET A 28 1.83 -25.09 -26.95
N ALA A 29 2.08 -24.90 -25.65
CA ALA A 29 1.84 -25.91 -24.63
C ALA A 29 0.33 -26.24 -24.53
N GLU A 30 -0.52 -25.22 -24.53
CA GLU A 30 -1.98 -25.37 -24.51
C GLU A 30 -2.52 -26.16 -25.70
N ARG A 31 -2.06 -25.85 -26.93
CA ARG A 31 -2.45 -26.59 -28.13
C ARG A 31 -2.00 -28.06 -28.12
N SER A 32 -1.00 -28.38 -27.30
CA SER A 32 -0.49 -29.75 -27.17
C SER A 32 -1.14 -30.55 -26.04
N ALA A 33 -1.90 -29.88 -25.16
CA ALA A 33 -2.59 -30.52 -24.05
C ALA A 33 -3.82 -31.31 -24.55
N ARG A 34 -3.97 -32.54 -24.06
CA ARG A 34 -5.16 -33.36 -24.30
C ARG A 34 -6.18 -33.08 -23.20
N LYS A 35 -7.47 -33.16 -23.52
CA LYS A 35 -8.56 -32.89 -22.56
C LYS A 35 -8.55 -33.85 -21.37
N GLU A 36 -8.02 -35.07 -21.52
CA GLU A 36 -7.96 -36.06 -20.43
C GLU A 36 -6.76 -35.86 -19.47
N ASP A 37 -5.80 -34.98 -19.78
CA ASP A 37 -4.59 -34.79 -18.96
C ASP A 37 -4.83 -33.72 -17.87
N THR A 38 -5.40 -34.17 -16.75
CA THR A 38 -5.77 -33.31 -15.62
C THR A 38 -4.57 -32.71 -14.89
N ALA A 39 -3.41 -33.40 -14.90
CA ALA A 39 -2.19 -32.90 -14.28
C ALA A 39 -1.61 -31.73 -15.07
N LEU A 40 -1.44 -31.89 -16.40
CA LEU A 40 -0.97 -30.83 -17.28
C LEU A 40 -1.94 -29.64 -17.33
N ALA A 41 -3.25 -29.89 -17.24
CA ALA A 41 -4.24 -28.83 -17.16
C ALA A 41 -4.05 -27.94 -15.91
N GLY A 42 -3.72 -28.54 -14.76
CA GLY A 42 -3.38 -27.80 -13.55
C GLY A 42 -2.10 -26.96 -13.71
N ASP A 43 -1.03 -27.55 -14.26
CA ASP A 43 0.24 -26.83 -14.50
C ASP A 43 0.03 -25.63 -15.44
N LEU A 44 -0.73 -25.83 -16.52
CA LEU A 44 -1.09 -24.77 -17.46
C LEU A 44 -1.91 -23.66 -16.81
N ARG A 45 -2.81 -23.98 -15.88
CA ARG A 45 -3.60 -22.97 -15.16
C ARG A 45 -2.70 -22.09 -14.30
N VAL A 46 -1.83 -22.70 -13.49
CA VAL A 46 -0.87 -21.98 -12.64
C VAL A 46 0.03 -21.08 -13.48
N VAL A 47 0.58 -21.60 -14.58
CA VAL A 47 1.51 -20.83 -15.44
C VAL A 47 0.78 -19.72 -16.19
N ARG A 48 -0.44 -19.93 -16.69
CA ARG A 48 -1.26 -18.87 -17.30
C ARG A 48 -1.49 -17.72 -16.33
N ILE A 49 -1.82 -18.04 -15.08
CA ILE A 49 -2.04 -17.05 -14.02
C ILE A 49 -0.72 -16.34 -13.68
N LEU A 50 0.39 -17.06 -13.61
CA LEU A 50 1.72 -16.49 -13.40
C LEU A 50 2.12 -15.54 -14.54
N LEU A 51 1.86 -15.86 -15.80
CA LEU A 51 2.19 -14.96 -16.90
C LEU A 51 1.35 -13.68 -16.88
N SER A 52 0.15 -13.71 -16.31
CA SER A 52 -0.68 -12.51 -16.17
C SER A 52 -0.01 -11.44 -15.28
N LEU A 53 0.77 -11.86 -14.27
CA LEU A 53 1.62 -10.98 -13.45
C LEU A 53 2.62 -10.22 -14.32
N TYR A 54 3.39 -10.96 -15.13
CA TYR A 54 4.44 -10.41 -15.98
C TYR A 54 3.93 -9.62 -17.18
N THR A 55 2.70 -9.87 -17.61
CA THR A 55 2.07 -9.18 -18.75
C THR A 55 1.13 -8.06 -18.33
N ASP A 56 1.06 -7.74 -17.03
CA ASP A 56 0.13 -6.74 -16.47
C ASP A 56 -1.34 -6.99 -16.87
N ARG A 57 -1.72 -8.27 -17.00
CA ARG A 57 -3.08 -8.71 -17.38
C ARG A 57 -3.85 -9.21 -16.17
N GLN A 58 -5.14 -8.87 -16.14
CA GLN A 58 -6.05 -9.38 -15.12
C GLN A 58 -6.45 -10.83 -15.41
N VAL A 59 -6.41 -11.64 -14.35
CA VAL A 59 -6.94 -13.00 -14.34
C VAL A 59 -8.46 -12.97 -14.18
N SER A 60 -9.18 -13.88 -14.84
CA SER A 60 -10.63 -13.99 -14.64
C SER A 60 -10.97 -14.57 -13.26
N SER A 61 -12.11 -14.19 -12.68
CA SER A 61 -12.59 -14.82 -11.44
C SER A 61 -12.83 -16.31 -11.59
N ALA A 62 -13.19 -16.77 -12.80
CA ALA A 62 -13.37 -18.19 -13.11
C ALA A 62 -12.06 -18.98 -13.02
N ASP A 63 -10.95 -18.43 -13.53
CA ASP A 63 -9.63 -19.07 -13.44
C ASP A 63 -9.15 -19.18 -11.99
N LEU A 64 -9.40 -18.15 -11.17
CA LEU A 64 -9.06 -18.18 -9.74
C LEU A 64 -9.93 -19.17 -8.97
N SER A 65 -11.23 -19.22 -9.24
CA SER A 65 -12.14 -20.21 -8.64
C SER A 65 -11.72 -21.63 -9.01
N ALA A 66 -11.38 -21.87 -10.27
CA ALA A 66 -10.90 -23.18 -10.71
C ALA A 66 -9.56 -23.56 -10.04
N LEU A 67 -8.68 -22.59 -9.78
CA LEU A 67 -7.44 -22.82 -9.05
C LEU A 67 -7.70 -23.16 -7.56
N GLU A 68 -8.70 -22.52 -6.94
CA GLU A 68 -9.16 -22.87 -5.58
C GLU A 68 -9.75 -24.28 -5.54
N ASP A 69 -10.56 -24.64 -6.53
CA ASP A 69 -11.13 -25.98 -6.67
C ASP A 69 -10.03 -27.04 -6.83
N ASP A 70 -8.99 -26.75 -7.61
CA ASP A 70 -7.82 -27.63 -7.77
C ASP A 70 -7.13 -27.88 -6.40
N LEU A 71 -7.01 -26.85 -5.56
CA LEU A 71 -6.41 -26.96 -4.21
C LEU A 71 -7.27 -27.73 -3.20
N MET A 72 -8.60 -27.65 -3.32
CA MET A 72 -9.52 -28.34 -2.41
C MET A 72 -9.72 -29.81 -2.75
N ASN A 73 -9.77 -30.13 -4.05
CA ASN A 73 -10.22 -31.43 -4.52
C ASN A 73 -9.06 -32.40 -4.85
N ARG A 74 -7.82 -31.91 -5.02
CA ARG A 74 -6.66 -32.77 -5.30
C ARG A 74 -5.92 -33.14 -4.02
N GLN A 75 -6.14 -34.37 -3.55
CA GLN A 75 -5.52 -34.90 -2.33
C GLN A 75 -4.01 -35.19 -2.45
N ASP A 76 -3.51 -35.38 -3.68
CA ASP A 76 -2.14 -35.80 -4.01
C ASP A 76 -1.31 -34.69 -4.68
N MET A 77 -1.71 -33.43 -4.54
CA MET A 77 -0.98 -32.31 -5.13
C MET A 77 0.43 -32.19 -4.53
N GLU A 78 1.44 -32.23 -5.41
CA GLU A 78 2.84 -32.02 -5.06
C GLU A 78 3.03 -30.66 -4.36
N LEU A 79 3.91 -30.60 -3.35
CA LEU A 79 4.02 -29.46 -2.44
C LEU A 79 4.43 -28.16 -3.14
N ILE A 80 5.36 -28.22 -4.09
CA ILE A 80 5.79 -27.05 -4.86
C ILE A 80 4.67 -26.57 -5.77
N HIS A 81 3.95 -27.48 -6.45
CA HIS A 81 2.76 -27.11 -7.23
C HIS A 81 1.71 -26.43 -6.33
N ARG A 82 1.40 -27.01 -5.17
CA ARG A 82 0.47 -26.42 -4.19
C ARG A 82 0.93 -25.03 -3.77
N ALA A 83 2.22 -24.86 -3.51
CA ALA A 83 2.79 -23.58 -3.12
C ALA A 83 2.69 -22.53 -4.24
N LEU A 84 2.91 -22.92 -5.50
CA LEU A 84 2.74 -22.04 -6.67
C LEU A 84 1.28 -21.61 -6.86
N ALA A 85 0.32 -22.54 -6.72
CA ALA A 85 -1.10 -22.23 -6.77
C ALA A 85 -1.51 -21.23 -5.66
N LEU A 86 -1.07 -21.47 -4.42
CA LEU A 86 -1.30 -20.56 -3.29
C LEU A 86 -0.64 -19.20 -3.51
N ASN A 87 0.56 -19.15 -4.08
CA ASN A 87 1.23 -17.90 -4.46
C ASN A 87 0.40 -17.10 -5.47
N MET A 88 -0.14 -17.78 -6.49
CA MET A 88 -0.98 -17.14 -7.49
C MET A 88 -2.28 -16.58 -6.91
N LEU A 89 -2.90 -17.28 -5.96
CA LEU A 89 -4.04 -16.76 -5.21
C LEU A 89 -3.67 -15.60 -4.28
N CYS A 90 -2.50 -15.65 -3.65
CA CYS A 90 -1.97 -14.57 -2.81
C CYS A 90 -1.84 -13.26 -3.60
N TYR A 91 -1.10 -13.29 -4.71
CA TYR A 91 -0.91 -12.12 -5.57
C TYR A 91 -2.23 -11.61 -6.17
N ASN A 92 -3.10 -12.51 -6.64
CA ASN A 92 -4.36 -12.11 -7.25
C ASN A 92 -5.38 -11.57 -6.22
N SER A 93 -5.29 -12.01 -4.96
CA SER A 93 -6.06 -11.42 -3.87
C SER A 93 -5.56 -10.02 -3.54
N LEU A 94 -4.23 -9.82 -3.49
CA LEU A 94 -3.60 -8.53 -3.25
C LEU A 94 -4.06 -7.49 -4.29
N THR A 95 -3.93 -7.80 -5.58
CA THR A 95 -4.29 -6.88 -6.68
C THR A 95 -5.78 -6.58 -6.78
N ARG A 96 -6.65 -7.34 -6.09
CA ARG A 96 -8.10 -7.11 -6.01
C ARG A 96 -8.54 -6.45 -4.71
N GLY A 97 -7.59 -6.08 -3.85
CA GLY A 97 -7.84 -5.48 -2.54
C GLY A 97 -8.39 -6.47 -1.51
N ALA A 98 -8.29 -7.79 -1.74
CA ALA A 98 -8.66 -8.80 -0.76
C ALA A 98 -7.46 -9.11 0.16
N LEU A 99 -7.04 -8.11 0.95
CA LEU A 99 -5.77 -8.13 1.68
C LEU A 99 -5.69 -9.29 2.70
N ASP A 100 -6.77 -9.58 3.42
CA ASP A 100 -6.80 -10.70 4.38
C ASP A 100 -6.62 -12.06 3.68
N ARG A 101 -7.23 -12.23 2.50
CA ARG A 101 -7.05 -13.44 1.68
C ARG A 101 -5.62 -13.53 1.15
N ALA A 102 -5.04 -12.40 0.74
CA ALA A 102 -3.65 -12.35 0.29
C ALA A 102 -2.69 -12.81 1.40
N LEU A 103 -2.85 -12.28 2.62
CA LEU A 103 -2.07 -12.68 3.79
C LEU A 103 -2.25 -14.18 4.11
N HIS A 104 -3.49 -14.66 4.09
CA HIS A 104 -3.82 -16.07 4.35
C HIS A 104 -3.13 -17.01 3.36
N TYR A 105 -3.33 -16.79 2.05
CA TYR A 105 -2.72 -17.63 1.02
C TYR A 105 -1.19 -17.53 1.01
N GLY A 106 -0.64 -16.34 1.28
CA GLY A 106 0.81 -16.14 1.36
C GLY A 106 1.45 -16.97 2.49
N GLN A 107 0.84 -17.00 3.67
CA GLN A 107 1.33 -17.82 4.79
C GLN A 107 1.28 -19.31 4.47
N LEU A 108 0.19 -19.78 3.85
CA LEU A 108 0.08 -21.18 3.40
C LEU A 108 1.13 -21.52 2.33
N ALA A 109 1.37 -20.60 1.39
CA ALA A 109 2.36 -20.78 0.33
C ALA A 109 3.79 -20.90 0.89
N ILE A 110 4.18 -20.04 1.86
CA ILE A 110 5.49 -20.15 2.54
C ILE A 110 5.65 -21.53 3.18
N HIS A 111 4.64 -22.00 3.90
CA HIS A 111 4.71 -23.31 4.55
C HIS A 111 4.85 -24.44 3.52
N ALA A 112 4.07 -24.41 2.43
CA ALA A 112 4.14 -25.40 1.37
C ALA A 112 5.50 -25.39 0.64
N PHE A 113 6.04 -24.22 0.32
CA PHE A 113 7.37 -24.10 -0.31
C PHE A 113 8.48 -24.66 0.59
N ARG A 114 8.49 -24.28 1.88
CA ARG A 114 9.53 -24.73 2.82
C ARG A 114 9.45 -26.24 3.06
N ASN A 115 8.25 -26.80 3.22
CA ASN A 115 8.06 -28.25 3.35
C ASN A 115 8.45 -29.00 2.06
N GLY A 116 8.32 -28.35 0.90
CA GLY A 116 8.76 -28.87 -0.40
C GLY A 116 10.24 -28.62 -0.71
N ASN A 117 11.04 -28.13 0.24
CA ASN A 117 12.45 -27.76 0.05
C ASN A 117 12.69 -26.75 -1.10
N ALA A 118 11.75 -25.83 -1.30
CA ALA A 118 11.78 -24.80 -2.33
C ALA A 118 11.86 -23.40 -1.70
N ASP A 119 12.92 -23.16 -0.92
CA ASP A 119 13.13 -21.92 -0.14
C ASP A 119 13.11 -20.66 -1.01
N PHE A 120 13.56 -20.76 -2.27
CA PHE A 120 13.47 -19.65 -3.23
C PHE A 120 12.03 -19.16 -3.44
N GLY A 121 11.07 -20.09 -3.56
CA GLY A 121 9.67 -19.75 -3.67
C GLY A 121 9.15 -19.08 -2.39
N ALA A 122 9.55 -19.59 -1.22
CA ALA A 122 9.16 -19.02 0.07
C ALA A 122 9.67 -17.58 0.26
N MET A 123 10.92 -17.30 -0.14
CA MET A 123 11.49 -15.94 -0.10
C MET A 123 10.63 -14.94 -0.88
N HIS A 124 10.21 -15.30 -2.08
CA HIS A 124 9.43 -14.43 -2.95
C HIS A 124 8.09 -13.99 -2.34
N LEU A 125 7.47 -14.84 -1.51
CA LEU A 125 6.17 -14.55 -0.88
C LEU A 125 6.20 -13.38 0.09
N TYR A 126 7.35 -13.06 0.67
CA TYR A 126 7.51 -11.89 1.54
C TYR A 126 7.20 -10.58 0.80
N THR A 127 7.38 -10.55 -0.52
CA THR A 127 6.98 -9.44 -1.40
C THR A 127 5.48 -9.17 -1.27
N HIS A 128 4.63 -10.18 -1.51
CA HIS A 128 3.18 -10.00 -1.53
C HIS A 128 2.58 -9.86 -0.13
N ILE A 129 3.11 -10.59 0.85
CA ILE A 129 2.69 -10.48 2.25
C ILE A 129 2.99 -9.09 2.78
N GLY A 130 4.19 -8.57 2.53
CA GLY A 130 4.56 -7.23 2.98
C GLY A 130 3.71 -6.15 2.32
N GLN A 131 3.42 -6.26 1.01
CA GLN A 131 2.50 -5.33 0.35
C GLN A 131 1.08 -5.41 0.91
N ALA A 132 0.57 -6.60 1.18
CA ALA A 132 -0.75 -6.77 1.78
C ALA A 132 -0.80 -6.18 3.19
N ALA A 133 0.23 -6.41 4.01
CA ALA A 133 0.35 -5.81 5.34
C ALA A 133 0.40 -4.28 5.26
N TYR A 134 1.21 -3.73 4.35
CA TYR A 134 1.31 -2.30 4.11
C TYR A 134 -0.03 -1.68 3.75
N PHE A 135 -0.73 -2.18 2.72
CA PHE A 135 -2.03 -1.63 2.34
C PHE A 135 -3.10 -1.82 3.42
N ASN A 136 -2.91 -2.78 4.35
CA ASN A 136 -3.82 -3.00 5.48
C ASN A 136 -3.49 -2.14 6.71
N GLY A 137 -2.48 -1.27 6.64
CA GLY A 137 -2.08 -0.41 7.76
C GLY A 137 -1.02 -1.00 8.69
N ASP A 138 -0.54 -2.22 8.44
CA ASP A 138 0.50 -2.89 9.23
C ASP A 138 1.89 -2.64 8.62
N CYS A 139 2.38 -1.40 8.72
CA CYS A 139 3.69 -1.00 8.21
C CYS A 139 4.85 -1.77 8.86
N PHE A 140 4.64 -2.32 10.06
CA PHE A 140 5.66 -3.11 10.73
C PHE A 140 5.72 -4.54 10.24
N GLY A 141 4.57 -5.22 10.11
CA GLY A 141 4.54 -6.51 9.45
C GLY A 141 5.07 -6.43 8.02
N ALA A 142 4.84 -5.31 7.33
CA ALA A 142 5.46 -5.02 6.04
C ALA A 142 6.99 -4.91 6.13
N ALA A 143 7.51 -4.11 7.07
CA ALA A 143 8.95 -3.95 7.28
C ALA A 143 9.62 -5.29 7.65
N GLU A 144 9.05 -6.07 8.58
CA GLU A 144 9.56 -7.40 8.95
C GLU A 144 9.61 -8.35 7.75
N ALA A 145 8.59 -8.34 6.89
CA ALA A 145 8.58 -9.14 5.67
C ALA A 145 9.70 -8.72 4.71
N TYR A 146 9.89 -7.41 4.50
CA TYR A 146 10.92 -6.91 3.59
C TYR A 146 12.33 -7.11 4.14
N ASP A 147 12.55 -6.92 5.43
CA ASP A 147 13.83 -7.24 6.10
C ASP A 147 14.17 -8.72 5.96
N GLN A 148 13.19 -9.60 6.13
CA GLN A 148 13.37 -11.04 5.94
C GLN A 148 13.69 -11.38 4.47
N LEU A 149 12.98 -10.78 3.52
CA LEU A 149 13.27 -10.93 2.09
C LEU A 149 14.70 -10.51 1.75
N ILE A 150 15.12 -9.32 2.18
CA ILE A 150 16.47 -8.78 1.94
C ILE A 150 17.51 -9.70 2.56
N ALA A 151 17.34 -10.07 3.84
CA ALA A 151 18.30 -10.90 4.56
C ALA A 151 18.45 -12.29 3.95
N GLU A 152 17.34 -12.95 3.58
CA GLU A 152 17.39 -14.25 2.94
C GLU A 152 17.95 -14.18 1.51
N ALA A 153 17.56 -13.18 0.71
CA ALA A 153 18.09 -12.99 -0.64
C ALA A 153 19.60 -12.75 -0.64
N GLN A 154 20.09 -11.88 0.24
CA GLN A 154 21.52 -11.59 0.36
C GLN A 154 22.32 -12.81 0.84
N ARG A 155 21.75 -13.61 1.76
CA ARG A 155 22.41 -14.81 2.29
C ARG A 155 22.46 -15.96 1.27
N ASN A 156 21.35 -16.20 0.56
CA ASN A 156 21.16 -17.41 -0.23
C ASN A 156 21.48 -17.23 -1.72
N ILE A 157 21.38 -16.00 -2.25
CA ILE A 157 21.58 -15.69 -3.67
C ILE A 157 22.78 -14.75 -3.82
N GLY A 158 22.79 -13.67 -3.03
CA GLY A 158 23.84 -12.67 -3.03
C GLY A 158 23.29 -11.25 -3.00
N LYS A 159 24.09 -10.34 -2.44
CA LYS A 159 23.83 -8.90 -2.44
C LYS A 159 23.80 -8.36 -3.87
N GLY A 160 22.82 -7.52 -4.19
CA GLY A 160 22.62 -6.99 -5.53
C GLY A 160 21.84 -7.92 -6.48
N SER A 161 21.27 -9.02 -5.97
CA SER A 161 20.39 -9.89 -6.74
C SER A 161 19.02 -9.22 -7.02
N ASP A 162 18.25 -9.78 -7.95
CA ASP A 162 16.91 -9.29 -8.28
C ASP A 162 16.01 -9.24 -7.04
N LEU A 163 16.01 -10.28 -6.20
CA LEU A 163 15.19 -10.32 -4.98
C LEU A 163 15.68 -9.35 -3.88
N ASP A 164 16.98 -9.07 -3.80
CA ASP A 164 17.49 -8.00 -2.94
C ASP A 164 16.95 -6.65 -3.42
N ALA A 165 17.03 -6.37 -4.73
CA ALA A 165 16.49 -5.14 -5.31
C ALA A 165 14.96 -5.01 -5.08
N VAL A 166 14.20 -6.11 -5.21
CA VAL A 166 12.76 -6.14 -4.88
C VAL A 166 12.52 -5.72 -3.42
N GLY A 167 13.27 -6.31 -2.48
CA GLY A 167 13.18 -5.97 -1.07
C GLY A 167 13.54 -4.49 -0.79
N GLN A 168 14.60 -3.98 -1.40
CA GLN A 168 15.00 -2.58 -1.25
C GLN A 168 13.95 -1.60 -1.80
N VAL A 169 13.35 -1.88 -2.96
CA VAL A 169 12.30 -1.03 -3.54
C VAL A 169 11.08 -0.96 -2.63
N LEU A 170 10.65 -2.09 -2.09
CA LEU A 170 9.49 -2.16 -1.20
C LEU A 170 9.79 -1.51 0.16
N ASN A 171 11.00 -1.67 0.69
CA ASN A 171 11.44 -0.97 1.88
C ASN A 171 11.49 0.56 1.66
N ALA A 172 12.01 1.00 0.52
CA ALA A 172 12.01 2.41 0.13
C ALA A 172 10.59 2.98 0.03
N GLU A 173 9.59 2.19 -0.39
CA GLU A 173 8.18 2.59 -0.37
C GLU A 173 7.69 2.86 1.06
N LEU A 174 8.05 2.05 2.05
CA LEU A 174 7.71 2.31 3.47
C LEU A 174 8.44 3.55 4.00
N LEU A 175 9.75 3.61 3.80
CA LEU A 175 10.61 4.69 4.31
C LEU A 175 10.18 6.05 3.76
N SER A 176 9.95 6.13 2.44
CA SER A 176 9.45 7.36 1.81
C SER A 176 8.02 7.71 2.23
N MET A 177 7.19 6.73 2.64
CA MET A 177 5.83 6.98 3.15
C MET A 177 5.83 7.58 4.57
N ASN A 178 6.74 7.11 5.42
CA ASN A 178 7.05 7.72 6.71
C ASN A 178 7.86 9.03 6.56
N GLY A 179 8.32 9.33 5.33
CA GLY A 179 9.14 10.49 4.94
C GLY A 179 10.55 10.49 5.54
N ASN A 180 11.14 9.30 5.69
CA ASN A 180 12.58 9.14 5.81
C ASN A 180 13.19 9.14 4.39
N GLU A 181 13.34 10.33 3.83
CA GLU A 181 13.73 10.55 2.43
C GLU A 181 15.16 10.07 2.12
N GLU A 182 16.07 10.21 3.09
CA GLU A 182 17.48 9.83 2.95
C GLU A 182 17.62 8.32 2.83
N ALA A 183 17.13 7.57 3.83
CA ALA A 183 17.20 6.11 3.81
C ALA A 183 16.42 5.51 2.63
N ALA A 184 15.27 6.10 2.27
CA ALA A 184 14.52 5.68 1.09
C ALA A 184 15.32 5.90 -0.19
N GLY A 185 16.01 7.04 -0.33
CA GLY A 185 16.86 7.34 -1.49
C GLY A 185 18.06 6.40 -1.61
N GLU A 186 18.70 6.05 -0.50
CA GLU A 186 19.82 5.09 -0.48
C GLU A 186 19.38 3.69 -0.93
N ALA A 187 18.27 3.18 -0.39
CA ALA A 187 17.72 1.88 -0.77
C ALA A 187 17.32 1.86 -2.26
N LEU A 188 16.69 2.93 -2.74
CA LEU A 188 16.13 3.00 -4.08
C LEU A 188 17.19 3.23 -5.18
N GLY A 189 18.27 3.94 -4.86
CA GLY A 189 19.21 4.51 -5.84
C GLY A 189 19.87 3.48 -6.76
N TRP A 190 20.13 2.27 -6.27
CA TRP A 190 20.61 1.16 -7.10
C TRP A 190 19.49 0.19 -7.50
N ALA A 191 18.51 -0.02 -6.62
CA ALA A 191 17.52 -1.06 -6.75
C ALA A 191 16.47 -0.78 -7.84
N LEU A 192 15.97 0.46 -7.95
CA LEU A 192 14.98 0.80 -8.98
C LEU A 192 15.59 0.73 -10.40
N PRO A 193 16.75 1.35 -10.70
CA PRO A 193 17.39 1.20 -12.01
C PRO A 193 17.72 -0.25 -12.37
N HIS A 194 18.01 -1.09 -11.37
CA HIS A 194 18.21 -2.53 -11.56
C HIS A 194 16.92 -3.21 -12.01
N LEU A 195 15.82 -3.07 -11.27
CA LEU A 195 14.54 -3.69 -11.62
C LEU A 195 13.99 -3.23 -12.97
N GLU A 196 14.23 -1.98 -13.39
CA GLU A 196 13.80 -1.49 -14.71
C GLU A 196 14.42 -2.25 -15.90
N ARG A 197 15.53 -2.96 -15.65
CA ARG A 197 16.29 -3.71 -16.66
C ARG A 197 16.18 -5.21 -16.48
N HIS A 198 15.80 -5.69 -15.29
CA HIS A 198 15.84 -7.10 -14.89
C HIS A 198 14.45 -7.68 -14.57
N ASP A 199 14.40 -8.83 -13.90
CA ASP A 199 13.17 -9.55 -13.54
C ASP A 199 12.27 -8.69 -12.65
N THR A 200 11.13 -8.24 -13.18
CA THR A 200 10.15 -7.44 -12.43
C THR A 200 8.81 -7.37 -13.14
N TRP A 201 7.76 -7.03 -12.39
CA TRP A 201 6.40 -6.80 -12.87
C TRP A 201 5.86 -5.44 -12.41
N PHE A 202 4.65 -5.10 -12.84
CA PHE A 202 4.03 -3.80 -12.62
C PHE A 202 4.11 -3.28 -11.17
N ASP A 203 3.68 -4.06 -10.17
CA ASP A 203 3.51 -3.55 -8.80
C ASP A 203 4.82 -3.11 -8.14
N LEU A 204 5.94 -3.71 -8.50
CA LEU A 204 7.26 -3.36 -7.99
C LEU A 204 7.78 -2.08 -8.62
N LEU A 205 7.65 -1.93 -9.94
CA LEU A 205 7.99 -0.68 -10.62
C LEU A 205 7.09 0.47 -10.15
N ALA A 206 5.80 0.19 -9.93
CA ALA A 206 4.87 1.16 -9.36
C ALA A 206 5.27 1.57 -7.93
N ALA A 207 5.68 0.63 -7.08
CA ALA A 207 6.16 0.92 -5.73
C ALA A 207 7.39 1.83 -5.75
N GLY A 208 8.41 1.45 -6.53
CA GLY A 208 9.66 2.20 -6.63
C GLY A 208 9.48 3.58 -7.25
N PHE A 209 8.70 3.67 -8.34
CA PHE A 209 8.37 4.96 -8.95
C PHE A 209 7.64 5.88 -7.96
N MET A 210 6.63 5.38 -7.26
CA MET A 210 5.89 6.20 -6.30
C MET A 210 6.74 6.59 -5.08
N ALA A 211 7.69 5.74 -4.67
CA ALA A 211 8.67 6.08 -3.63
C ALA A 211 9.59 7.21 -4.09
N GLU A 212 10.13 7.11 -5.30
CA GLU A 212 10.94 8.16 -5.93
C GLU A 212 10.17 9.47 -6.03
N GLN A 213 8.93 9.45 -6.55
CA GLN A 213 8.09 10.64 -6.64
C GLN A 213 7.87 11.28 -5.26
N ARG A 214 7.59 10.49 -4.22
CA ARG A 214 7.42 11.03 -2.86
C ARG A 214 8.71 11.68 -2.35
N ILE A 215 9.87 11.05 -2.52
CA ILE A 215 11.16 11.63 -2.13
C ILE A 215 11.38 12.98 -2.83
N LEU A 216 11.16 13.04 -4.14
CA LEU A 216 11.39 14.25 -4.94
C LEU A 216 10.43 15.37 -4.58
N LEU A 217 9.14 15.04 -4.35
CA LEU A 217 8.13 16.01 -3.92
C LEU A 217 8.41 16.56 -2.53
N LEU A 218 8.82 15.71 -1.58
CA LEU A 218 9.19 16.15 -0.23
C LEU A 218 10.42 17.08 -0.24
N LYS A 219 11.39 16.82 -1.13
CA LYS A 219 12.55 17.69 -1.35
C LYS A 219 12.22 18.97 -2.12
N GLY A 220 11.03 19.08 -2.70
CA GLY A 220 10.67 20.18 -3.60
C GLY A 220 11.40 20.17 -4.95
N ASP A 221 12.02 19.05 -5.34
CA ASP A 221 12.77 18.93 -6.60
C ASP A 221 11.83 18.58 -7.76
N GLN A 222 11.09 19.58 -8.22
CA GLN A 222 10.12 19.43 -9.31
C GLN A 222 10.78 19.04 -10.63
N VAL A 223 12.00 19.52 -10.92
CA VAL A 223 12.68 19.24 -12.19
C VAL A 223 13.02 17.74 -12.29
N THR A 224 13.58 17.18 -11.23
CA THR A 224 13.91 15.75 -11.18
C THR A 224 12.65 14.90 -11.06
N ALA A 225 11.60 15.38 -10.36
CA ALA A 225 10.29 14.73 -10.38
C ALA A 225 9.75 14.67 -11.82
N HIS A 226 10.00 15.73 -12.60
CA HIS A 226 9.55 15.76 -13.97
C HIS A 226 10.30 14.72 -14.84
N ALA A 227 11.62 14.65 -14.73
CA ALA A 227 12.46 13.73 -15.48
C ALA A 227 12.24 12.25 -15.11
N SER A 228 11.97 11.94 -13.84
CA SER A 228 11.69 10.57 -13.39
C SER A 228 10.39 10.02 -13.98
N ILE A 229 9.35 10.85 -14.14
CA ILE A 229 8.12 10.48 -14.86
C ILE A 229 8.43 10.08 -16.31
N ASP A 230 9.26 10.85 -17.03
CA ASP A 230 9.59 10.56 -18.42
C ASP A 230 10.38 9.24 -18.55
N ARG A 231 11.30 9.00 -17.61
CA ARG A 231 12.06 7.76 -17.49
C ARG A 231 11.14 6.55 -17.28
N VAL A 232 10.23 6.61 -16.31
CA VAL A 232 9.30 5.51 -16.02
C VAL A 232 8.30 5.31 -17.15
N HIS A 233 7.85 6.37 -17.81
CA HIS A 233 6.98 6.27 -18.98
C HIS A 233 7.67 5.53 -20.15
N ALA A 234 8.96 5.77 -20.38
CA ALA A 234 9.74 5.03 -21.38
C ALA A 234 9.90 3.54 -21.01
N VAL A 235 10.10 3.22 -19.73
CA VAL A 235 10.13 1.84 -19.23
C VAL A 235 8.78 1.15 -19.44
N ALA A 236 7.69 1.83 -19.09
CA ALA A 236 6.33 1.32 -19.20
C ALA A 236 5.98 0.96 -20.66
N ARG A 237 6.31 1.84 -21.61
CA ARG A 237 6.08 1.59 -23.04
C ARG A 237 6.92 0.46 -23.59
N ARG A 238 8.20 0.39 -23.24
CA ARG A 238 9.09 -0.71 -23.66
C ARG A 238 8.59 -2.08 -23.20
N ARG A 239 7.94 -2.13 -22.03
CA ARG A 239 7.41 -3.37 -21.43
C ARG A 239 5.91 -3.60 -21.64
N SER A 240 5.22 -2.70 -22.34
CA SER A 240 3.77 -2.73 -22.53
C SER A 240 2.96 -2.76 -21.22
N PHE A 241 3.41 -2.04 -20.19
CA PHE A 241 2.70 -1.91 -18.91
C PHE A 241 1.75 -0.72 -18.93
N ASP A 242 0.53 -0.93 -19.42
CA ASP A 242 -0.48 0.12 -19.53
C ASP A 242 -0.85 0.75 -18.18
N ARG A 243 -0.87 -0.03 -17.09
CA ARG A 243 -1.14 0.55 -15.76
C ARG A 243 0.00 1.45 -15.30
N LEU A 244 1.25 1.17 -15.69
CA LEU A 244 2.40 2.01 -15.36
C LEU A 244 2.43 3.29 -16.21
N VAL A 245 2.01 3.22 -17.49
CA VAL A 245 1.79 4.41 -18.32
C VAL A 245 0.77 5.33 -17.66
N ARG A 246 -0.39 4.80 -17.28
CA ARG A 246 -1.44 5.58 -16.59
C ARG A 246 -0.96 6.16 -15.26
N LEU A 247 -0.16 5.40 -14.50
CA LEU A 247 0.42 5.88 -13.24
C LEU A 247 1.34 7.09 -13.46
N ALA A 248 2.19 7.04 -14.48
CA ALA A 248 3.09 8.14 -14.86
C ALA A 248 2.31 9.36 -15.38
N GLU A 249 1.29 9.15 -16.22
CA GLU A 249 0.39 10.22 -16.68
C GLU A 249 -0.31 10.90 -15.51
N GLY A 250 -0.81 10.12 -14.55
CA GLY A 250 -1.46 10.62 -13.35
C GLY A 250 -0.51 11.45 -12.48
N ALA A 251 0.73 10.98 -12.30
CA ALA A 251 1.75 11.73 -11.57
C ALA A 251 2.08 13.07 -12.25
N ARG A 252 2.19 13.11 -13.58
CA ARG A 252 2.38 14.37 -14.33
C ARG A 252 1.21 15.33 -14.12
N ALA A 253 -0.02 14.86 -14.28
CA ALA A 253 -1.21 15.71 -14.13
C ALA A 253 -1.30 16.30 -12.72
N THR A 254 -1.04 15.49 -11.68
CA THR A 254 -1.02 15.96 -10.29
C THR A 254 0.10 16.98 -10.06
N LEU A 255 1.27 16.80 -10.65
CA LEU A 255 2.39 17.74 -10.52
C LEU A 255 2.11 19.09 -11.19
N LEU A 256 1.49 19.08 -12.38
CA LEU A 256 1.02 20.29 -13.07
C LEU A 256 -0.07 21.01 -12.26
N LEU A 257 -0.97 20.25 -11.64
CA LEU A 257 -2.00 20.84 -10.77
C LEU A 257 -1.37 21.49 -9.53
N ALA A 258 -0.39 20.82 -8.91
CA ALA A 258 0.31 21.29 -7.72
C ALA A 258 1.18 22.54 -7.98
N SER A 259 1.64 22.77 -9.22
CA SER A 259 2.34 24.00 -9.58
C SER A 259 1.40 25.21 -9.77
N GLY A 260 0.08 25.00 -9.73
CA GLY A 260 -0.93 26.02 -9.95
C GLY A 260 -1.30 26.25 -11.42
N ASP A 261 -0.67 25.55 -12.37
CA ASP A 261 -1.03 25.61 -13.79
C ASP A 261 -2.19 24.65 -14.10
N VAL A 262 -3.37 25.01 -13.57
CA VAL A 262 -4.60 24.22 -13.70
C VAL A 262 -4.97 23.98 -15.17
N ASP A 263 -4.74 24.98 -16.03
CA ASP A 263 -5.00 24.90 -17.46
C ASP A 263 -4.12 23.85 -18.15
N GLN A 264 -2.83 23.78 -17.82
CA GLN A 264 -1.97 22.70 -18.32
C GLN A 264 -2.37 21.35 -17.76
N ALA A 265 -2.73 21.26 -16.48
CA ALA A 265 -3.18 20.01 -15.88
C ALA A 265 -4.44 19.46 -16.60
N VAL A 266 -5.41 20.33 -16.88
CA VAL A 266 -6.62 20.02 -17.65
C VAL A 266 -6.27 19.55 -19.07
N ARG A 267 -5.48 20.34 -19.81
CA ARG A 267 -5.08 19.96 -21.18
C ARG A 267 -4.36 18.61 -21.21
N TYR A 268 -3.45 18.39 -20.27
CA TYR A 268 -2.70 17.14 -20.17
C TYR A 268 -3.63 15.96 -19.85
N ALA A 269 -4.57 16.12 -18.90
CA ALA A 269 -5.53 15.08 -18.59
C ALA A 269 -6.39 14.70 -19.81
N GLU A 270 -6.89 15.69 -20.56
CA GLU A 270 -7.75 15.47 -21.73
C GLU A 270 -7.08 14.72 -22.88
N ILE A 271 -5.80 14.98 -23.15
CA ILE A 271 -5.06 14.31 -24.22
C ILE A 271 -4.50 12.94 -23.81
N THR A 272 -4.59 12.57 -22.54
CA THR A 272 -4.11 11.29 -21.99
C THR A 272 -5.28 10.39 -21.58
N GLY A 273 -4.99 9.25 -20.94
CA GLY A 273 -6.01 8.32 -20.45
C GLY A 273 -6.85 8.82 -19.26
N LEU A 274 -6.84 10.13 -18.99
CA LEU A 274 -7.35 10.75 -17.76
C LEU A 274 -8.43 11.82 -18.00
N GLY A 275 -8.84 12.08 -19.23
CA GLY A 275 -9.81 13.14 -19.56
C GLY A 275 -11.19 12.95 -18.93
N GLN A 276 -12.04 13.98 -18.97
CA GLN A 276 -13.34 13.97 -18.27
C GLN A 276 -14.25 12.79 -18.65
N ARG A 277 -14.17 12.30 -19.89
CA ARG A 277 -14.92 11.11 -20.35
C ARG A 277 -14.64 9.85 -19.51
N MET A 278 -13.50 9.80 -18.81
CA MET A 278 -13.06 8.67 -17.99
C MET A 278 -13.56 8.77 -16.55
N ILE A 279 -14.15 9.90 -16.13
CA ILE A 279 -14.63 10.12 -14.75
C ILE A 279 -15.62 9.04 -14.30
N ARG A 280 -16.53 8.62 -15.19
CA ARG A 280 -17.57 7.63 -14.91
C ARG A 280 -17.20 6.21 -15.34
N SER A 281 -15.94 5.96 -15.68
CA SER A 281 -15.48 4.62 -16.08
C SER A 281 -15.13 3.78 -14.86
N ASP A 282 -15.93 2.76 -14.54
CA ASP A 282 -15.64 1.83 -13.44
C ASP A 282 -14.26 1.18 -13.57
N LYS A 283 -13.84 0.84 -14.80
CA LYS A 283 -12.54 0.22 -15.06
C LYS A 283 -11.39 1.18 -14.75
N ALA A 284 -11.49 2.44 -15.18
CA ALA A 284 -10.42 3.41 -15.00
C ALA A 284 -10.33 3.95 -13.55
N ASN A 285 -11.42 3.83 -12.79
CA ASN A 285 -11.52 4.30 -11.41
C ASN A 285 -11.51 3.17 -10.38
N ASN A 286 -11.19 1.94 -10.79
CA ASN A 286 -11.12 0.81 -9.86
C ASN A 286 -9.92 0.98 -8.90
N LEU A 287 -10.19 1.33 -7.64
CA LEU A 287 -9.16 1.67 -6.66
C LEU A 287 -8.29 0.46 -6.25
N ALA A 288 -8.81 -0.75 -6.38
CA ALA A 288 -8.00 -1.96 -6.13
C ALA A 288 -6.96 -2.15 -7.25
N ASN A 289 -7.37 -1.97 -8.51
CA ASN A 289 -6.46 -2.06 -9.67
C ASN A 289 -5.46 -0.89 -9.69
N HIS A 290 -5.86 0.26 -9.15
CA HIS A 290 -5.06 1.46 -9.03
C HIS A 290 -4.72 1.73 -7.56
N ALA A 291 -4.10 0.74 -6.91
CA ALA A 291 -3.72 0.82 -5.49
C ALA A 291 -2.76 1.98 -5.17
N ARG A 292 -2.10 2.54 -6.20
CA ARG A 292 -1.18 3.68 -6.14
C ARG A 292 -1.55 4.76 -7.16
N GLY A 293 -1.09 5.98 -6.92
CA GLY A 293 -1.26 7.13 -7.81
C GLY A 293 -2.68 7.68 -7.87
N THR A 294 -3.01 8.48 -8.88
CA THR A 294 -4.36 9.04 -9.06
C THR A 294 -5.18 8.24 -10.07
N VAL A 295 -6.50 8.39 -10.00
CA VAL A 295 -7.47 7.90 -10.99
C VAL A 295 -8.24 9.08 -11.58
N PRO A 296 -8.87 8.96 -12.77
CA PRO A 296 -9.54 10.08 -13.42
C PRO A 296 -10.52 10.84 -12.51
N ALA A 297 -11.41 10.13 -11.81
CA ALA A 297 -12.38 10.76 -10.93
C ALA A 297 -11.69 11.56 -9.81
N LEU A 298 -10.68 10.99 -9.16
CA LEU A 298 -9.95 11.65 -8.09
C LEU A 298 -9.15 12.87 -8.58
N LEU A 299 -8.51 12.76 -9.75
CA LEU A 299 -7.83 13.88 -10.40
C LEU A 299 -8.81 15.00 -10.72
N TRP A 300 -9.96 14.68 -11.31
CA TRP A 300 -10.97 15.66 -11.69
C TRP A 300 -11.67 16.29 -10.49
N THR A 301 -11.87 15.58 -9.39
CA THR A 301 -12.29 16.20 -8.13
C THR A 301 -11.32 17.31 -7.71
N ARG A 302 -10.00 17.05 -7.74
CA ARG A 302 -8.99 18.06 -7.41
C ARG A 302 -8.94 19.20 -8.42
N ILE A 303 -9.10 18.92 -9.72
CA ILE A 303 -9.17 19.94 -10.77
C ILE A 303 -10.38 20.84 -10.57
N PHE A 304 -11.58 20.30 -10.34
CA PHE A 304 -12.78 21.09 -10.12
C PHE A 304 -12.68 21.95 -8.86
N LEU A 305 -12.07 21.44 -7.79
CA LEU A 305 -11.75 22.27 -6.61
C LEU A 305 -10.81 23.42 -6.96
N ALA A 306 -9.75 23.17 -7.75
CA ALA A 306 -8.82 24.21 -8.18
C ALA A 306 -9.46 25.25 -9.11
N LEU A 307 -10.47 24.85 -9.89
CA LEU A 307 -11.28 25.73 -10.73
C LEU A 307 -12.37 26.50 -9.94
N GLY A 308 -12.55 26.21 -8.65
CA GLY A 308 -13.57 26.84 -7.82
C GLY A 308 -14.99 26.30 -8.06
N ASP A 309 -15.13 25.07 -8.55
CA ASP A 309 -16.40 24.38 -8.78
C ASP A 309 -16.58 23.21 -7.78
N PRO A 310 -16.93 23.49 -6.52
CA PRO A 310 -17.12 22.44 -5.51
C PRO A 310 -18.32 21.53 -5.84
N VAL A 311 -19.30 22.00 -6.62
CA VAL A 311 -20.48 21.22 -7.00
C VAL A 311 -20.08 20.08 -7.95
N ALA A 312 -19.34 20.40 -9.01
CA ALA A 312 -18.81 19.37 -9.91
C ALA A 312 -17.83 18.45 -9.18
N ALA A 313 -16.97 19.00 -8.31
CA ALA A 313 -16.05 18.20 -7.51
C ALA A 313 -16.76 17.17 -6.62
N ARG A 314 -17.86 17.57 -5.97
CA ARG A 314 -18.69 16.71 -5.11
C ARG A 314 -19.36 15.59 -5.89
N ASP A 315 -20.00 15.93 -7.01
CA ASP A 315 -20.67 14.93 -7.87
C ASP A 315 -19.68 13.83 -8.33
N VAL A 316 -18.48 14.22 -8.74
CA VAL A 316 -17.44 13.27 -9.14
C VAL A 316 -16.93 12.45 -7.95
N PHE A 317 -16.66 13.10 -6.82
CA PHE A 317 -16.14 12.42 -5.64
C PHE A 317 -17.14 11.41 -5.06
N GLU A 318 -18.41 11.78 -4.94
CA GLU A 318 -19.47 10.89 -4.46
C GLU A 318 -19.64 9.68 -5.38
N HIS A 319 -19.52 9.85 -6.69
CA HIS A 319 -19.54 8.72 -7.62
C HIS A 319 -18.39 7.74 -7.39
N LEU A 320 -17.17 8.26 -7.19
CA LEU A 320 -16.02 7.40 -6.88
C LEU A 320 -16.24 6.66 -5.56
N MET A 321 -16.71 7.37 -4.52
CA MET A 321 -16.96 6.76 -3.21
C MET A 321 -18.06 5.72 -3.27
N THR A 322 -19.20 5.99 -3.90
CA THR A 322 -20.31 5.03 -4.01
C THR A 322 -19.91 3.76 -4.76
N THR A 323 -19.04 3.86 -5.77
CA THR A 323 -18.60 2.71 -6.56
C THR A 323 -17.41 1.94 -5.96
N GLN A 324 -16.56 2.59 -5.13
CA GLN A 324 -15.28 2.02 -4.68
C GLN A 324 -15.05 1.99 -3.15
N ALA A 325 -15.94 2.57 -2.32
CA ALA A 325 -15.70 2.82 -0.89
C ALA A 325 -15.33 1.59 -0.03
N GLN A 326 -15.59 0.37 -0.50
CA GLN A 326 -15.41 -0.85 0.30
C GLN A 326 -14.04 -1.52 0.15
N LYS A 327 -13.11 -0.95 -0.62
CA LYS A 327 -11.80 -1.59 -0.85
C LYS A 327 -10.80 -1.21 0.26
N PRO A 328 -10.32 -2.16 1.08
CA PRO A 328 -9.35 -1.86 2.12
C PRO A 328 -8.01 -1.44 1.49
N ASN A 329 -7.60 -0.20 1.76
CA ASN A 329 -6.29 0.36 1.39
C ASN A 329 -6.05 1.61 2.25
N VAL A 330 -5.27 1.48 3.32
CA VAL A 330 -5.05 2.56 4.30
C VAL A 330 -4.45 3.82 3.67
N PRO A 331 -3.37 3.76 2.86
CA PRO A 331 -2.88 4.92 2.12
C PRO A 331 -3.97 5.65 1.33
N ARG A 332 -4.78 4.90 0.56
CA ARG A 332 -5.86 5.48 -0.24
C ARG A 332 -6.95 6.09 0.62
N SER A 333 -7.32 5.45 1.73
CA SER A 333 -8.34 5.96 2.64
C SER A 333 -7.92 7.30 3.25
N ILE A 334 -6.63 7.47 3.57
CA ILE A 334 -6.10 8.76 4.04
C ILE A 334 -6.22 9.80 2.92
N GLU A 335 -5.75 9.49 1.70
CA GLU A 335 -5.82 10.43 0.57
C GLU A 335 -7.26 10.87 0.27
N LEU A 336 -8.20 9.93 0.18
CA LEU A 336 -9.61 10.23 -0.08
C LEU A 336 -10.20 11.14 1.00
N ALA A 337 -9.82 10.92 2.26
CA ALA A 337 -10.27 11.76 3.35
C ALA A 337 -9.66 13.18 3.31
N LEU A 338 -8.40 13.33 2.87
CA LEU A 338 -7.81 14.66 2.66
C LEU A 338 -8.54 15.43 1.55
N VAL A 339 -8.88 14.78 0.45
CA VAL A 339 -9.68 15.39 -0.64
C VAL A 339 -11.10 15.73 -0.17
N GLU A 340 -11.72 14.86 0.63
CA GLU A 340 -13.03 15.13 1.22
C GLU A 340 -13.02 16.33 2.18
N ILE A 341 -11.94 16.50 2.96
CA ILE A 341 -11.75 17.66 3.83
C ILE A 341 -11.68 18.94 2.99
N ASP A 342 -10.88 18.98 1.93
CA ASP A 342 -10.78 20.15 1.04
C ASP A 342 -12.13 20.47 0.39
N LEU A 343 -12.89 19.45 -0.01
CA LEU A 343 -14.22 19.59 -0.58
C LEU A 343 -15.23 20.15 0.43
N LEU A 344 -15.26 19.64 1.66
CA LEU A 344 -16.12 20.15 2.73
C LEU A 344 -15.78 21.61 3.08
N VAL A 345 -14.50 21.97 3.09
CA VAL A 345 -14.06 23.35 3.28
C VAL A 345 -14.55 24.25 2.15
N ALA A 346 -14.42 23.82 0.89
CA ALA A 346 -14.89 24.58 -0.27
C ALA A 346 -16.41 24.79 -0.28
N GLU A 347 -17.17 23.87 0.33
CA GLU A 347 -18.62 23.97 0.52
C GLU A 347 -19.04 24.79 1.75
N GLY A 348 -18.09 25.32 2.53
CA GLY A 348 -18.37 26.04 3.78
C GLY A 348 -18.81 25.15 4.94
N ARG A 349 -18.62 23.82 4.84
CA ARG A 349 -18.99 22.81 5.84
C ARG A 349 -17.82 22.53 6.79
N SER A 350 -17.26 23.58 7.39
CA SER A 350 -16.05 23.50 8.21
C SER A 350 -16.20 22.59 9.44
N HIS A 351 -17.37 22.51 10.06
CA HIS A 351 -17.60 21.58 11.18
C HIS A 351 -17.43 20.11 10.77
N GLU A 352 -17.95 19.74 9.60
CA GLU A 352 -17.85 18.38 9.07
C GLU A 352 -16.41 18.08 8.60
N ALA A 353 -15.74 19.07 7.99
CA ALA A 353 -14.33 18.96 7.66
C ALA A 353 -13.46 18.70 8.90
N ALA A 354 -13.72 19.40 10.00
CA ALA A 354 -13.01 19.21 11.27
C ALA A 354 -13.28 17.84 11.90
N ALA A 355 -14.53 17.37 11.87
CA ALA A 355 -14.88 16.03 12.31
C ALA A 355 -14.12 14.96 11.49
N ARG A 356 -14.10 15.13 10.16
CA ARG A 356 -13.39 14.23 9.26
C ARG A 356 -11.89 14.19 9.49
N LEU A 357 -11.27 15.35 9.77
CA LEU A 357 -9.88 15.45 10.19
C LEU A 357 -9.63 14.68 11.49
N GLY A 358 -10.54 14.81 12.48
CA GLY A 358 -10.46 14.05 13.72
C GLY A 358 -10.52 12.55 13.50
N ASP A 359 -11.44 12.08 12.65
CA ASP A 359 -11.58 10.66 12.32
C ASP A 359 -10.27 10.09 11.77
N ILE A 360 -9.63 10.75 10.79
CA ILE A 360 -8.40 10.21 10.19
C ILE A 360 -7.23 10.21 11.17
N VAL A 361 -7.09 11.25 11.99
CA VAL A 361 -5.99 11.38 12.97
C VAL A 361 -6.14 10.34 14.10
N LEU A 362 -7.37 9.94 14.43
CA LEU A 362 -7.65 8.96 15.47
C LEU A 362 -7.66 7.51 14.96
N SER A 363 -8.08 7.29 13.71
CA SER A 363 -8.25 5.94 13.14
C SER A 363 -7.04 5.42 12.35
N SER A 364 -6.15 6.31 11.88
CA SER A 364 -5.02 5.95 11.02
C SER A 364 -3.67 6.26 11.69
N SER A 365 -2.64 5.47 11.37
CA SER A 365 -1.26 5.73 11.81
C SER A 365 -0.61 6.81 10.95
N LEU A 366 -0.96 8.08 11.17
CA LEU A 366 -0.43 9.17 10.36
C LEU A 366 1.09 9.35 10.51
N THR A 367 1.72 8.79 11.55
CA THR A 367 3.18 8.72 11.63
C THR A 367 3.75 7.85 10.52
N ASP A 368 3.19 6.67 10.29
CA ASP A 368 3.67 5.76 9.25
C ASP A 368 3.33 6.26 7.83
N TYR A 369 2.30 7.10 7.71
CA TYR A 369 1.78 7.64 6.43
C TYR A 369 1.98 9.16 6.27
N GLY A 370 2.90 9.75 7.02
CA GLY A 370 3.02 11.20 7.14
C GLY A 370 3.38 11.92 5.84
N ALA A 371 3.99 11.23 4.87
CA ALA A 371 4.30 11.81 3.57
C ALA A 371 3.03 12.22 2.79
N ILE A 372 1.90 11.52 2.96
CA ILE A 372 0.64 11.83 2.26
C ILE A 372 0.19 13.26 2.61
N LEU A 373 0.27 13.64 3.90
CA LEU A 373 -0.10 14.99 4.33
C LEU A 373 0.93 16.04 3.91
N ARG A 374 2.23 15.72 3.98
CA ARG A 374 3.32 16.68 3.69
C ARG A 374 3.36 17.08 2.22
N ILE A 375 3.07 16.15 1.31
CA ILE A 375 3.15 16.38 -0.14
C ILE A 375 2.01 17.27 -0.67
N GLU A 376 0.87 17.36 0.03
CA GLU A 376 -0.21 18.29 -0.33
C GLU A 376 0.24 19.78 -0.23
N GLY A 377 1.38 20.04 0.42
CA GLY A 377 2.08 21.32 0.35
C GLY A 377 1.57 22.39 1.31
N ALA A 378 2.28 23.53 1.33
CA ALA A 378 2.08 24.57 2.34
C ALA A 378 0.66 25.18 2.33
N ALA A 379 0.05 25.32 1.16
CA ALA A 379 -1.30 25.89 1.04
C ALA A 379 -2.37 25.00 1.68
N PHE A 380 -2.28 23.68 1.48
CA PHE A 380 -3.17 22.72 2.12
C PHE A 380 -2.95 22.69 3.64
N LEU A 381 -1.69 22.63 4.09
CA LEU A 381 -1.36 22.66 5.51
C LEU A 381 -1.86 23.94 6.19
N ALA A 382 -1.79 25.10 5.52
CA ALA A 382 -2.34 26.36 6.03
C ALA A 382 -3.87 26.29 6.20
N ARG A 383 -4.60 25.68 5.24
CA ARG A 383 -6.04 25.45 5.36
C ARG A 383 -6.36 24.52 6.54
N LEU A 384 -5.62 23.43 6.72
CA LEU A 384 -5.80 22.54 7.85
C LEU A 384 -5.53 23.24 9.20
N ARG A 385 -4.51 24.09 9.29
CA ARG A 385 -4.24 24.89 10.50
C ARG A 385 -5.41 25.82 10.81
N LYS A 386 -5.89 26.53 9.80
CA LYS A 386 -7.04 27.43 9.93
C LYS A 386 -8.28 26.66 10.41
N LEU A 387 -8.60 25.54 9.76
CA LEU A 387 -9.69 24.65 10.14
C LEU A 387 -9.58 24.20 11.60
N ALA A 388 -8.40 23.73 12.01
CA ALA A 388 -8.19 23.26 13.36
C ALA A 388 -8.32 24.38 14.42
N SER A 389 -7.91 25.59 14.08
CA SER A 389 -8.01 26.77 14.94
C SER A 389 -9.44 27.29 15.11
N GLU A 390 -10.22 27.35 14.02
CA GLU A 390 -11.57 27.94 14.02
C GLU A 390 -12.62 26.98 14.58
N GLN A 391 -12.39 25.67 14.44
CA GLN A 391 -13.36 24.63 14.81
C GLN A 391 -13.09 23.99 16.17
N ALA A 392 -12.15 24.53 16.95
CA ALA A 392 -11.76 24.03 18.26
C ALA A 392 -11.53 22.50 18.27
N VAL A 393 -10.76 22.03 17.28
CA VAL A 393 -10.37 20.62 17.20
C VAL A 393 -9.62 20.21 18.48
N SER A 394 -9.86 18.98 18.95
CA SER A 394 -9.34 18.54 20.26
C SER A 394 -7.81 18.59 20.34
N GLU A 395 -7.30 18.85 21.54
CA GLU A 395 -5.86 18.98 21.80
C GLU A 395 -5.07 17.72 21.37
N ILE A 396 -5.66 16.54 21.55
CA ILE A 396 -5.07 15.25 21.13
C ILE A 396 -4.82 15.23 19.63
N ILE A 397 -5.78 15.71 18.84
CA ILE A 397 -5.68 15.75 17.37
C ILE A 397 -4.58 16.73 16.96
N LEU A 398 -4.56 17.93 17.56
CA LEU A 398 -3.51 18.92 17.31
C LEU A 398 -2.11 18.39 17.63
N ARG A 399 -1.96 17.70 18.78
CA ARG A 399 -0.70 17.09 19.20
C ARG A 399 -0.22 16.02 18.22
N ARG A 400 -1.12 15.15 17.76
CA ARG A 400 -0.80 14.10 16.77
C ARG A 400 -0.42 14.70 15.41
N LEU A 401 -1.14 15.72 14.94
CA LEU A 401 -0.77 16.43 13.71
C LEU A 401 0.61 17.07 13.85
N GLY A 402 0.91 17.67 15.01
CA GLY A 402 2.23 18.20 15.33
C GLY A 402 3.35 17.17 15.26
N GLN A 403 3.11 15.94 15.74
CA GLN A 403 4.08 14.84 15.65
C GLN A 403 4.39 14.43 14.21
N VAL A 404 3.40 14.52 13.32
CA VAL A 404 3.53 14.11 11.90
C VAL A 404 4.14 15.23 11.05
N LEU A 405 3.76 16.47 11.32
CA LEU A 405 4.10 17.63 10.50
C LEU A 405 5.33 18.41 11.03
N GLY A 406 5.82 18.05 12.22
CA GLY A 406 7.00 18.65 12.84
C GLY A 406 6.74 20.02 13.49
N GLU A 407 7.80 20.59 14.07
CA GLU A 407 7.73 21.84 14.85
C GLU A 407 7.23 23.05 14.04
N HIS A 408 7.51 23.09 12.73
CA HIS A 408 7.03 24.12 11.81
C HIS A 408 5.50 24.11 11.57
N TRP A 409 4.78 23.13 12.12
CA TRP A 409 3.31 23.15 12.20
C TRP A 409 2.80 24.26 13.12
N PHE A 410 3.51 24.49 14.23
CA PHE A 410 3.17 25.51 15.23
C PHE A 410 4.04 26.74 14.99
N ASP A 411 3.73 27.49 13.93
CA ASP A 411 4.50 28.66 13.53
C ASP A 411 4.28 29.83 14.52
N GLY A 412 4.91 29.74 15.70
CA GLY A 412 5.12 30.80 16.71
C GLY A 412 3.89 31.49 17.30
N LYS A 413 2.68 31.23 16.79
CA LYS A 413 1.43 31.77 17.28
C LYS A 413 0.71 30.71 18.08
N ASN A 414 0.48 31.03 19.35
CA ASN A 414 -0.34 30.31 20.30
C ASN A 414 -1.68 29.89 19.68
N LEU A 415 -1.72 28.71 19.06
CA LEU A 415 -2.94 27.90 18.92
C LEU A 415 -3.31 27.23 20.26
N LEU A 416 -2.54 27.53 21.32
CA LEU A 416 -2.62 26.94 22.64
C LEU A 416 -2.88 28.06 23.66
N PRO A 417 -4.02 28.05 24.37
CA PRO A 417 -4.12 28.74 25.64
C PRO A 417 -3.40 27.89 26.70
N GLY A 418 -2.25 28.37 27.19
CA GLY A 418 -1.70 27.98 28.50
C GLY A 418 -0.62 26.89 28.50
N ASP A 419 0.48 27.23 29.17
CA ASP A 419 1.63 26.44 29.65
C ASP A 419 1.53 24.90 29.58
N PHE A 420 2.38 24.29 28.75
CA PHE A 420 2.72 22.87 28.76
C PHE A 420 3.74 22.53 29.85
N SER A 421 3.46 22.94 31.08
CA SER A 421 4.18 22.44 32.25
C SER A 421 3.21 21.88 33.28
N GLN A 422 3.24 20.55 33.37
CA GLN A 422 2.79 19.71 34.48
C GLN A 422 1.28 19.47 34.65
N GLY A 423 0.89 18.20 34.42
CA GLY A 423 -0.03 17.51 35.32
C GLY A 423 -1.47 17.31 34.83
N LYS A 424 -1.69 16.37 33.90
CA LYS A 424 -2.85 15.43 33.81
C LYS A 424 -2.81 14.53 32.55
N GLU A 425 -1.63 14.21 32.03
CA GLU A 425 -1.44 13.67 30.66
C GLU A 425 -1.57 12.15 30.48
N ALA A 426 -2.26 11.44 31.37
CA ALA A 426 -2.12 9.99 31.44
C ALA A 426 -3.29 9.18 30.86
N ASP A 427 -4.47 9.77 30.72
CA ASP A 427 -5.70 9.03 30.36
C ASP A 427 -5.95 8.89 28.84
N ASP A 428 -5.37 9.77 28.00
CA ASP A 428 -5.73 9.89 26.57
C ASP A 428 -4.70 9.33 25.56
N LEU A 429 -3.63 8.68 26.03
CA LEU A 429 -2.58 8.14 25.16
C LEU A 429 -3.00 6.87 24.41
N LEU A 430 -3.87 6.04 25.01
CA LEU A 430 -4.31 4.77 24.43
C LEU A 430 -5.70 4.90 23.80
N THR A 431 -5.85 4.34 22.59
CA THR A 431 -7.17 4.13 21.99
C THR A 431 -8.00 3.17 22.83
N ARG A 432 -9.34 3.17 22.67
CA ARG A 432 -10.24 2.23 23.36
C ARG A 432 -9.81 0.76 23.22
N LYS A 433 -9.37 0.36 22.02
CA LYS A 433 -8.87 -1.00 21.75
C LYS A 433 -7.56 -1.27 22.48
N GLU A 434 -6.61 -0.34 22.45
CA GLU A 434 -5.34 -0.49 23.17
C GLU A 434 -5.52 -0.51 24.69
N ARG A 435 -6.42 0.32 25.25
CA ARG A 435 -6.76 0.27 26.67
C ARG A 435 -7.28 -1.11 27.05
N ARG A 436 -8.20 -1.64 26.26
CA ARG A 436 -8.74 -2.98 26.48
C ARG A 436 -7.68 -4.07 26.34
N VAL A 437 -6.74 -3.92 25.41
CA VAL A 437 -5.57 -4.80 25.28
C VAL A 437 -4.68 -4.72 26.53
N VAL A 438 -4.38 -3.52 27.04
CA VAL A 438 -3.58 -3.32 28.27
C VAL A 438 -4.28 -3.85 29.52
N GLU A 439 -5.61 -3.71 29.63
CA GLU A 439 -6.41 -4.32 30.70
C GLU A 439 -6.24 -5.84 30.71
N LEU A 440 -6.42 -6.48 29.56
CA LEU A 440 -6.26 -7.93 29.42
C LEU A 440 -4.78 -8.36 29.58
N LEU A 441 -3.84 -7.50 29.19
CA LEU A 441 -2.42 -7.69 29.41
C LEU A 441 -2.08 -7.73 30.91
N SER A 442 -2.68 -6.85 31.69
CA SER A 442 -2.42 -6.66 33.12
C SER A 442 -2.87 -7.83 33.99
N VAL A 443 -3.82 -8.64 33.49
CA VAL A 443 -4.30 -9.87 34.14
C VAL A 443 -3.56 -11.13 33.65
N GLY A 444 -2.52 -10.97 32.82
CA GLY A 444 -1.62 -12.06 32.43
C GLY A 444 -2.02 -12.88 31.20
N LEU A 445 -3.06 -12.48 30.44
CA LEU A 445 -3.54 -13.23 29.27
C LEU A 445 -2.53 -13.24 28.13
N SER A 446 -2.22 -14.41 27.56
CA SER A 446 -1.39 -14.50 26.35
C SER A 446 -2.02 -13.77 25.16
N ASN A 447 -1.21 -13.41 24.16
CA ASN A 447 -1.72 -12.68 23.00
C ASN A 447 -2.85 -13.44 22.27
N LYS A 448 -2.77 -14.77 22.22
CA LYS A 448 -3.84 -15.64 21.68
C LYS A 448 -5.15 -15.55 22.48
N GLU A 449 -5.07 -15.42 23.80
CA GLU A 449 -6.25 -15.31 24.66
C GLU A 449 -6.85 -13.90 24.61
N ILE A 450 -6.01 -12.86 24.56
CA ILE A 450 -6.46 -11.48 24.31
C ILE A 450 -7.18 -11.40 22.97
N GLY A 451 -6.62 -12.03 21.93
CA GLY A 451 -7.21 -12.06 20.59
C GLY A 451 -8.60 -12.68 20.60
N ARG A 452 -8.76 -13.84 21.24
CA ARG A 452 -10.07 -14.49 21.41
C ARG A 452 -11.08 -13.63 22.18
N LYS A 453 -10.64 -12.91 23.21
CA LYS A 453 -11.52 -12.05 24.02
C LYS A 453 -11.97 -10.77 23.31
N LEU A 454 -11.20 -10.29 22.34
CA LEU A 454 -11.46 -9.05 21.62
C LEU A 454 -11.87 -9.25 20.16
N ASP A 455 -12.07 -10.50 19.75
CA ASP A 455 -12.33 -10.87 18.36
C ASP A 455 -11.24 -10.33 17.40
N MET A 456 -9.98 -10.59 17.75
CA MET A 456 -8.79 -10.15 17.02
C MET A 456 -7.82 -11.32 16.78
N SER A 457 -7.04 -11.25 15.71
CA SER A 457 -5.95 -12.20 15.48
C SER A 457 -4.79 -11.98 16.47
N ASP A 458 -3.94 -12.99 16.68
CA ASP A 458 -2.71 -12.87 17.50
C ASP A 458 -1.80 -11.74 16.98
N ASN A 459 -1.71 -11.59 15.65
CA ASN A 459 -0.93 -10.53 15.02
C ASN A 459 -1.52 -9.15 15.29
N THR A 460 -2.84 -9.01 15.26
CA THR A 460 -3.54 -7.77 15.63
C THR A 460 -3.29 -7.39 17.10
N VAL A 461 -3.23 -8.38 18.00
CA VAL A 461 -2.87 -8.13 19.41
C VAL A 461 -1.42 -7.68 19.53
N LYS A 462 -0.47 -8.32 18.84
CA LYS A 462 0.94 -7.90 18.80
C LYS A 462 1.09 -6.47 18.28
N PHE A 463 0.34 -6.12 17.23
CA PHE A 463 0.29 -4.77 16.70
C PHE A 463 -0.15 -3.75 17.76
N HIS A 464 -1.28 -4.01 18.46
CA HIS A 464 -1.72 -3.13 19.54
C HIS A 464 -0.70 -3.03 20.68
N LEU A 465 -0.08 -4.15 21.08
CA LEU A 465 0.95 -4.15 22.12
C LEU A 465 2.17 -3.34 21.74
N ARG A 466 2.59 -3.40 20.48
CA ARG A 466 3.70 -2.59 19.99
C ARG A 466 3.36 -1.10 20.01
N ASN A 467 2.15 -0.72 19.61
CA ASN A 467 1.69 0.67 19.71
C ASN A 467 1.64 1.14 21.17
N ILE A 468 1.16 0.29 22.08
CA ILE A 468 1.18 0.55 23.52
C ILE A 468 2.63 0.75 23.99
N TYR A 469 3.55 -0.14 23.59
CA TYR A 469 4.96 -0.09 23.98
C TYR A 469 5.64 1.18 23.47
N SER A 470 5.37 1.56 22.22
CA SER A 470 5.84 2.82 21.64
C SER A 470 5.27 4.03 22.37
N LYS A 471 3.96 4.05 22.65
CA LYS A 471 3.28 5.14 23.38
C LYS A 471 3.73 5.26 24.83
N PHE A 472 4.13 4.15 25.43
CA PHE A 472 4.66 4.11 26.79
C PHE A 472 6.18 4.24 26.85
N ASN A 473 6.87 4.21 25.71
CA ASN A 473 8.32 4.18 25.58
C ASN A 473 8.96 3.06 26.43
N VAL A 474 8.46 1.82 26.28
CA VAL A 474 8.90 0.64 27.04
C VAL A 474 9.19 -0.53 26.12
N GLY A 475 10.19 -1.35 26.47
CA GLY A 475 10.56 -2.54 25.69
C GLY A 475 9.98 -3.85 26.21
N THR A 476 9.31 -3.85 27.37
CA THR A 476 8.84 -5.10 27.99
C THR A 476 7.38 -5.04 28.39
N ARG A 477 6.74 -6.20 28.34
CA ARG A 477 5.35 -6.42 28.75
C ARG A 477 5.08 -5.97 30.18
N LEU A 478 5.98 -6.29 31.10
CA LEU A 478 5.87 -5.90 32.50
C LEU A 478 6.03 -4.39 32.67
N ALA A 479 6.97 -3.76 31.95
CA ALA A 479 7.13 -2.31 31.97
C ALA A 479 5.89 -1.60 31.42
N ALA A 480 5.25 -2.13 30.37
CA ALA A 480 4.00 -1.58 29.85
C ALA A 480 2.85 -1.62 30.86
N VAL A 481 2.71 -2.73 31.60
CA VAL A 481 1.69 -2.85 32.66
C VAL A 481 2.00 -1.90 33.83
N ASN A 482 3.26 -1.77 34.22
CA ASN A 482 3.67 -0.87 35.30
C ASN A 482 3.46 0.59 34.91
N VAL A 483 3.82 0.98 33.69
CA VAL A 483 3.55 2.32 33.17
C VAL A 483 2.04 2.58 33.11
N ALA A 484 1.23 1.60 32.67
CA ALA A 484 -0.23 1.75 32.66
C ALA A 484 -0.83 1.95 34.06
N ARG A 485 -0.32 1.28 35.09
CA ARG A 485 -0.74 1.48 36.49
C ARG A 485 -0.31 2.85 37.01
N ASN A 486 0.96 3.20 36.85
CA ASN A 486 1.50 4.49 37.29
C ASN A 486 0.81 5.69 36.59
N ARG A 487 0.22 5.45 35.42
CA ARG A 487 -0.54 6.42 34.63
C ARG A 487 -2.05 6.38 34.88
N GLY A 488 -2.55 5.58 35.83
CA GLY A 488 -3.98 5.51 36.16
C GLY A 488 -4.87 4.89 35.07
N VAL A 489 -4.27 4.31 34.01
CA VAL A 489 -4.99 3.61 32.93
C VAL A 489 -5.57 2.28 33.44
N LEU A 490 -4.95 1.70 34.45
CA LEU A 490 -5.41 0.52 35.17
C LEU A 490 -5.68 0.90 36.63
N ALA A 491 -6.80 0.44 37.19
CA ALA A 491 -7.10 0.63 38.61
C ALA A 491 -6.03 -0.05 39.48
N GLU A 492 -5.59 0.62 40.54
CA GLU A 492 -4.76 0.02 41.59
C GLU A 492 -5.54 -1.10 42.29
N ARG A 493 -4.86 -2.19 42.63
CA ARG A 493 -5.42 -3.35 43.32
C ARG A 493 -5.03 -3.35 44.78
#